data_AF-A0A533W856-F1
#
_entry.id   AF-A0A533W856-F1
#
_cell.length_a   1.000
_cell.length_b   1.000
_cell.length_c   1.000
_cell.angle_alpha   90.00
_cell.angle_beta   90.00
_cell.angle_gamma   90.00
#
_symmetry.space_group_name_H-M   'P 1'
#
loop_
_entity.id
_entity.type
_entity.pdbx_description
1 polymer ?
#
loop_
_entity_poly.entity_id
_entity_poly.type
_entity_poly.pdbx_seq_one_letter_code
_entity_poly.pdbx_strand_id
1 'polypeptide(L)' 'MAAKVAVIDSQVAGIAGDMLMSSLVDAGANKAKVIDAIFACQNFLKGSKIAKVDFAKVMSHGLVATQMQ' A
#
# COMPACT_ATOMS: atom_id res chain seq x y z
N MET A 1 -15.36 -20.61 -8.54
CA MET A 1 -14.78 -20.42 -7.20
C MET A 1 -15.08 -18.99 -6.78
N ALA A 2 -15.77 -18.77 -5.66
CA ALA A 2 -16.09 -17.41 -5.20
C ALA A 2 -14.81 -16.73 -4.68
N ALA A 3 -14.55 -15.51 -5.16
CA ALA A 3 -13.42 -14.72 -4.67
C ALA A 3 -13.71 -14.23 -3.24
N LYS A 4 -12.75 -14.37 -2.33
CA LYS A 4 -12.81 -13.76 -1.01
C LYS A 4 -12.31 -12.32 -1.13
N VAL A 5 -13.17 -11.36 -0.83
CA VAL A 5 -12.87 -9.92 -0.93
C VAL A 5 -13.01 -9.29 0.45
N ALA A 6 -12.01 -8.51 0.84
CA ALA A 6 -12.07 -7.62 1.99
C ALA A 6 -12.09 -6.18 1.49
N VAL A 7 -12.93 -5.34 2.09
CA VAL A 7 -13.05 -3.91 1.78
C VAL A 7 -12.66 -3.11 3.02
N ILE A 8 -11.83 -2.09 2.84
CA ILE A 8 -11.25 -1.29 3.93
C ILE A 8 -11.51 0.17 3.63
N ASP A 9 -12.12 0.87 4.58
CA ASP A 9 -12.30 2.32 4.49
C ASP A 9 -11.02 3.03 4.91
N SER A 10 -10.36 3.68 3.95
CA SER A 10 -9.11 4.39 4.15
C SER A 10 -9.26 5.66 5.00
N GLN A 11 -10.45 6.24 5.10
CA GLN A 11 -10.65 7.49 5.85
C GLN A 11 -10.47 7.30 7.37
N VAL A 12 -10.68 6.09 7.87
CA VAL A 12 -10.46 5.74 9.28
C VAL A 12 -9.01 5.29 9.53
N ALA A 13 -8.32 4.79 8.50
CA ALA A 13 -7.04 4.12 8.66
C ALA A 13 -5.86 5.07 8.90
N GLY A 14 -5.84 6.26 8.28
CA GLY A 14 -4.69 7.18 8.38
C GLY A 14 -3.36 6.49 8.06
N ILE A 15 -2.35 6.69 8.91
CA ILE A 15 -1.02 6.02 8.81
C ILE A 15 -1.15 4.48 8.89
N ALA A 16 -2.15 3.94 9.60
CA ALA A 16 -2.32 2.49 9.64
C ALA A 16 -2.66 1.88 8.26
N GLY A 17 -3.17 2.68 7.33
CA GLY A 17 -3.43 2.26 5.95
C GLY A 17 -2.14 1.92 5.18
N ASP A 18 -1.11 2.76 5.32
CA ASP A 18 0.19 2.51 4.68
C ASP A 18 0.89 1.27 5.27
N MET A 19 0.78 1.07 6.59
CA MET A 19 1.34 -0.08 7.29
C MET A 19 0.66 -1.37 6.87
N LEU A 20 -0.66 -1.35 6.74
CA LEU A 20 -1.42 -2.51 6.26
C LEU A 20 -1.01 -2.88 4.83
N MET A 21 -0.92 -1.88 3.94
CA MET A 21 -0.52 -2.11 2.55
C MET A 21 0.91 -2.65 2.47
N SER A 22 1.82 -2.10 3.27
CA SER A 22 3.19 -2.59 3.41
C SER A 22 3.23 -4.04 3.90
N SER A 23 2.37 -4.39 4.85
CA SER A 23 2.26 -5.77 5.38
C SER A 23 1.75 -6.75 4.32
N LEU A 24 0.80 -6.32 3.46
CA LEU A 24 0.31 -7.16 2.35
C LEU A 24 1.41 -7.39 1.30
N VAL A 25 2.19 -6.36 0.98
CA VAL A 25 3.35 -6.50 0.08
C VAL A 25 4.41 -7.41 0.73
N ASP A 26 4.66 -7.27 2.03
CA ASP A 26 5.57 -8.13 2.78
C ASP A 26 5.14 -9.60 2.74
N ALA A 27 3.83 -9.84 2.83
CA ALA A 27 3.20 -11.16 2.73
C ALA A 27 3.15 -11.74 1.30
N GLY A 28 3.67 -11.04 0.30
CA GLY A 28 3.80 -11.52 -1.09
C GLY A 28 2.78 -10.98 -2.08
N ALA A 29 2.00 -9.94 -1.73
CA ALA A 29 1.20 -9.23 -2.71
C ALA A 29 2.11 -8.64 -3.82
N ASN A 30 1.61 -8.65 -5.06
CA ASN A 30 2.40 -8.16 -6.19
C ASN A 30 2.61 -6.64 -6.08
N LYS A 31 3.83 -6.25 -5.71
CA LYS A 31 4.25 -4.85 -5.52
C LYS A 31 3.90 -3.94 -6.70
N ALA A 32 4.16 -4.38 -7.94
CA ALA A 32 3.90 -3.57 -9.13
C ALA A 32 2.40 -3.27 -9.29
N LYS A 33 1.54 -4.30 -9.14
CA LYS A 33 0.09 -4.12 -9.18
C LYS A 33 -0.44 -3.21 -8.08
N VAL A 34 0.14 -3.29 -6.89
CA VAL A 34 -0.21 -2.41 -5.77
C VAL A 34 0.15 -0.95 -6.09
N ILE A 35 1.35 -0.70 -6.61
CA ILE A 35 1.80 0.64 -7.04
C ILE A 35 0.90 1.19 -8.15
N ASP A 36 0.59 0.41 -9.17
CA ASP A 36 -0.29 0.82 -10.28
C ASP A 36 -1.68 1.22 -9.78
N ALA A 37 -2.24 0.44 -8.83
CA ALA A 37 -3.52 0.75 -8.21
C ALA A 37 -3.48 2.05 -7.41
N ILE A 38 -2.39 2.31 -6.67
CA ILE A 38 -2.21 3.58 -5.93
C ILE A 38 -2.16 4.76 -6.90
N PHE A 39 -1.39 4.66 -7.99
CA PHE A 39 -1.33 5.74 -8.99
C PHE A 39 -2.67 5.96 -9.68
N ALA A 40 -3.50 4.93 -9.87
CA ALA A 40 -4.85 5.10 -10.41
C ALA A 40 -5.75 5.97 -9.50
N CYS A 41 -5.53 5.96 -8.18
CA CYS A 41 -6.30 6.75 -7.23
C CYS A 41 -6.18 8.27 -7.44
N GLN A 42 -5.05 8.75 -7.99
CA GLN A 42 -4.84 10.19 -8.22
C GLN A 42 -5.88 10.79 -9.19
N ASN A 43 -6.46 9.97 -10.07
CA ASN A 43 -7.45 10.40 -11.06
C ASN A 43 -8.80 10.75 -10.42
N PHE A 44 -9.02 10.38 -9.16
CA PHE A 44 -10.28 10.60 -8.44
C PHE A 44 -10.26 11.85 -7.54
N LEU A 45 -9.09 12.48 -7.35
CA LEU A 45 -8.94 13.72 -6.59
C LEU A 45 -8.36 14.84 -7.46
N LYS A 46 -9.23 15.74 -7.92
CA LYS A 46 -8.86 16.81 -8.86
C LYS A 46 -7.79 17.74 -8.27
N GLY A 47 -6.74 17.99 -9.06
CA GLY A 47 -5.65 18.87 -8.67
C GLY A 47 -4.58 18.21 -7.79
N SER A 48 -4.73 16.92 -7.48
CA SER A 48 -3.72 16.15 -6.78
C SER A 48 -2.92 15.28 -7.74
N LYS A 49 -1.64 15.07 -7.42
CA LYS A 49 -0.75 14.19 -8.17
C LYS A 49 0.14 13.44 -7.19
N ILE A 50 0.29 12.14 -7.38
CA ILE A 50 1.20 11.33 -6.60
C ILE A 50 2.60 11.50 -7.20
N ALA A 51 3.56 11.96 -6.39
CA ALA A 51 4.92 12.24 -6.88
C ALA A 51 5.77 10.98 -6.99
N LYS A 52 5.70 10.11 -5.98
CA LYS A 52 6.45 8.86 -5.89
C LYS A 52 5.73 7.94 -4.91
N VAL A 53 5.77 6.64 -5.21
CA VAL A 53 5.44 5.55 -4.29
C VAL A 53 6.38 4.40 -4.59
N ASP A 54 6.98 3.85 -3.55
CA ASP A 54 7.76 2.62 -3.61
C ASP A 54 7.61 1.81 -2.31
N PHE A 55 8.06 0.57 -2.34
CA PHE A 55 8.15 -0.30 -1.17
C PHE A 55 9.57 -0.84 -1.04
N ALA A 56 10.18 -0.74 0.13
CA ALA A 56 11.48 -1.35 0.38
C ALA A 56 11.48 -2.19 1.65
N LYS A 57 12.30 -3.24 1.64
CA LYS A 57 12.63 -3.98 2.85
C LYS A 57 13.51 -3.11 3.74
N VAL A 58 13.14 -3.03 5.01
CA VAL A 58 13.88 -2.31 6.04
C VAL A 58 14.17 -3.26 7.19
N MET A 59 15.28 -3.01 7.89
CA MET A 59 15.64 -3.72 9.11
C MET A 59 15.70 -2.72 10.26
N SER A 60 15.00 -3.03 11.35
CA SER A 60 14.97 -2.21 12.56
C SER A 60 15.05 -3.13 13.78
N HIS A 61 16.04 -2.92 14.64
CA HIS A 61 16.22 -3.70 15.87
C HIS A 61 16.19 -5.23 15.66
N GLY A 62 16.72 -5.71 14.53
CA GLY A 62 16.72 -7.14 14.16
C GLY A 62 15.43 -7.66 13.54
N LEU A 63 14.40 -6.82 13.40
CA LEU A 63 13.16 -7.15 12.69
C LEU A 63 13.23 -6.68 11.24
N VAL A 64 12.86 -7.55 10.32
CA VAL A 64 12.74 -7.23 8.89
C VAL A 64 11.27 -6.98 8.56
N ALA A 65 10.98 -5.84 7.94
CA ALA A 65 9.66 -5.47 7.48
C ALA A 65 9.73 -4.80 6.10
N THR A 66 8.58 -4.57 5.49
CA THR A 66 8.45 -3.71 4.30
C THR A 66 7.89 -2.36 4.73
N GLN A 67 8.43 -1.29 4.17
CA GLN A 67 7.96 0.08 4.36
C GLN A 67 7.59 0.71 3.03
N MET A 68 6.45 1.39 3.00
CA MET A 68 6.04 2.30 1.91
C MET A 68 6.77 3.64 2.01
N GLN A 69 7.30 4.16 0.90
CA GLN A 69 8.14 5.37 0.85
C GLN A 69 8.03 6.14 -0.48
#